data_AF-A0A8H9LZ51-F1
#
_entry.id   AF-A0A8H9LZ51-F1
#
_cell.length_a   1.000
_cell.length_b   1.000
_cell.length_c   1.000
_cell.angle_alpha   90.00
_cell.angle_beta   90.00
_cell.angle_gamma   90.00
#
_symmetry.space_group_name_H-M   'P 1'
#
loop_
_entity.id
_entity.type
_entity.pdbx_description
1 polymer ?
#
loop_
_entity_poly.entity_id
_entity_poly.type
_entity_poly.pdbx_seq_one_letter_code
_entity_poly.pdbx_strand_id
1 'polypeptide(L)' 'MARPSSTTARTGCAATGLARDRAGVDHALTLPWHNGRTEGVNNKIKLLKRQTYGRAGHRLLRQRILLS' A
#
# COMPACT_ATOMS: atom_id res chain seq x y z
N MET A 1 15.34 44.80 13.33
CA MET A 1 14.13 44.03 13.70
C MET A 1 13.96 42.89 12.72
N ALA A 2 14.54 41.72 13.00
CA ALA A 2 14.42 40.54 12.15
C ALA A 2 13.28 39.65 12.69
N ARG A 3 12.24 39.45 11.90
CA ARG A 3 11.26 38.38 12.13
C ARG A 3 11.83 37.09 11.54
N PRO A 4 12.09 36.02 12.30
CA PRO A 4 12.25 34.71 11.69
C PRO A 4 10.87 34.18 11.31
N SER A 5 10.67 34.11 9.99
CA SER A 5 9.61 33.39 9.30
C SER A 5 9.39 32.00 9.90
N SER A 6 8.15 31.74 10.32
CA SER A 6 7.64 30.47 10.81
C SER A 6 8.13 29.29 9.96
N THR A 7 8.83 28.39 10.62
CA THR A 7 9.10 26.99 10.23
C THR A 7 7.79 26.29 9.89
N THR A 8 7.27 26.53 8.68
CA THR A 8 6.29 25.62 8.09
C THR A 8 7.13 24.49 7.51
N ALA A 9 7.34 23.46 8.35
CA ALA A 9 7.80 22.17 7.87
C ALA A 9 6.96 21.84 6.64
N ARG A 10 7.62 21.81 5.48
CA ARG A 10 7.00 21.39 4.23
C ARG A 10 6.59 19.94 4.45
N THR A 11 5.34 19.72 4.85
CA THR A 11 4.72 18.40 4.93
C THR A 11 4.61 17.88 3.51
N GLY A 12 5.76 17.45 2.98
CA GLY A 12 5.93 16.94 1.64
C GLY A 12 5.09 15.68 1.47
N CYS A 13 4.48 15.59 0.29
CA CYS A 13 3.84 14.44 -0.35
C CYS A 13 2.73 13.68 0.39
N ALA A 14 2.87 13.33 1.67
CA ALA A 14 1.90 12.50 2.39
C ALA A 14 0.59 13.23 2.72
N ALA A 15 0.66 14.41 3.36
CA ALA A 15 -0.53 15.18 3.72
C ALA A 15 -1.32 15.65 2.48
N THR A 16 -0.62 15.99 1.39
CA THR A 16 -1.25 16.35 0.12
C THR A 16 -1.93 15.16 -0.55
N GLY A 17 -1.36 13.96 -0.44
CA GLY A 17 -1.97 12.73 -0.97
C GLY A 17 -3.26 12.36 -0.24
N LEU A 18 -3.26 12.44 1.09
CA LEU A 18 -4.44 12.16 1.93
C LEU A 18 -5.58 13.17 1.72
N ALA A 19 -5.24 14.44 1.49
CA ALA A 19 -6.23 15.46 1.16
C ALA A 19 -6.91 15.19 -0.20
N ARG A 20 -6.19 14.63 -1.18
CA ARG A 20 -6.75 14.23 -2.49
C ARG A 20 -7.62 12.99 -2.40
N ASP A 21 -7.29 12.05 -1.50
CA ASP A 21 -8.03 10.79 -1.31
C ASP A 21 -8.99 10.82 -0.11
N ARG A 22 -9.55 12.01 0.18
CA ARG A 22 -10.38 12.24 1.37
C ARG A 22 -11.61 11.33 1.41
N ALA A 23 -12.28 11.13 0.27
CA ALA A 23 -13.45 10.26 0.17
C ALA A 23 -13.12 8.80 0.47
N GLY A 24 -11.95 8.31 0.04
CA GLY A 24 -11.49 6.95 0.35
C GLY A 24 -11.26 6.76 1.85
N VAL A 25 -10.68 7.76 2.52
CA VAL A 25 -10.47 7.74 3.97
C VAL A 25 -11.79 7.76 4.73
N ASP A 26 -12.74 8.62 4.33
CA ASP A 26 -14.05 8.70 4.98
C ASP A 26 -14.83 7.38 4.81
N HIS A 27 -14.76 6.75 3.63
CA HIS A 27 -15.35 5.42 3.40
C HIS A 27 -14.67 4.30 4.19
N ALA A 28 -13.34 4.33 4.33
CA ALA A 28 -12.61 3.34 5.12
C ALA A 28 -12.96 3.36 6.62
N LEU A 29 -13.42 4.51 7.13
CA LEU A 29 -13.87 4.66 8.52
C LEU A 29 -15.38 4.41 8.71
N THR A 30 -16.18 4.68 7.68
CA THR A 30 -17.64 4.62 7.78
C THR A 30 -18.21 3.26 7.39
N LEU A 31 -17.58 2.56 6.44
CA LEU A 31 -18.08 1.29 5.94
C LEU A 31 -17.54 0.11 6.75
N PRO A 32 -18.35 -0.95 6.95
CA PRO A 32 -17.91 -2.16 7.65
C PRO A 32 -17.00 -3.05 6.78
N TRP A 33 -16.77 -2.68 5.52
CA TRP A 33 -15.99 -3.46 4.56
C TRP A 33 -14.51 -3.12 4.68
N HIS A 34 -13.66 -4.14 4.83
CA HIS A 34 -12.22 -3.97 4.91
C HIS A 34 -11.50 -4.79 3.82
N ASN A 35 -10.36 -4.29 3.34
CA ASN A 35 -9.58 -4.94 2.27
C ASN A 35 -8.63 -6.03 2.77
N GLY A 36 -8.71 -6.44 4.04
CA GLY A 36 -7.72 -7.30 4.70
C GLY A 36 -7.55 -8.66 4.04
N ARG A 37 -8.64 -9.28 3.55
CA ARG A 37 -8.55 -10.54 2.78
C ARG A 37 -7.75 -10.34 1.48
N THR A 38 -8.01 -9.26 0.75
CA THR A 38 -7.32 -8.93 -0.50
C THR A 38 -5.85 -8.60 -0.27
N GLU A 39 -5.56 -7.83 0.78
CA GLU A 39 -4.19 -7.50 1.19
C GLU A 39 -3.39 -8.73 1.62
N GLY A 40 -4.02 -9.66 2.34
CA GLY A 40 -3.43 -10.94 2.73
C GLY A 40 -3.05 -11.80 1.53
N VAL A 41 -3.95 -11.93 0.54
CA VAL A 41 -3.66 -12.64 -0.72
C VAL A 41 -2.52 -11.97 -1.48
N ASN A 42 -2.53 -10.64 -1.58
CA ASN A 42 -1.44 -9.88 -2.20
C ASN A 42 -0.10 -10.11 -1.49
N ASN A 43 -0.09 -10.19 -0.16
CA ASN A 43 1.12 -10.47 0.60
C ASN A 43 1.62 -11.90 0.37
N LYS A 44 0.73 -12.91 0.38
CA LYS A 44 1.06 -14.31 0.06
C LYS A 44 1.71 -14.43 -1.33
N ILE A 45 1.14 -13.78 -2.34
CA ILE A 45 1.68 -13.77 -3.71
C ILE A 45 3.06 -13.09 -3.76
N LYS A 46 3.21 -11.93 -3.11
CA LYS A 46 4.49 -11.22 -3.02
C LYS A 46 5.55 -12.08 -2.34
N LEU A 47 5.20 -12.80 -1.27
CA LEU A 47 6.09 -13.72 -0.57
C LEU A 47 6.55 -14.85 -1.49
N LEU A 48 5.62 -15.53 -2.15
CA LEU A 48 5.92 -16.62 -3.10
C LEU A 48 6.84 -16.15 -4.23
N LYS A 49 6.59 -14.96 -4.79
CA LYS A 49 7.47 -14.35 -5.79
C LYS A 49 8.87 -14.08 -5.21
N ARG A 50 8.97 -13.52 -4.00
CA ARG A 50 10.26 -13.20 -3.34
C ARG A 50 11.09 -14.46 -3.04
N GLN A 51 10.46 -15.55 -2.59
CA GLN A 51 11.15 -16.83 -2.35
C GLN A 51 11.84 -17.39 -3.59
N THR A 52 11.38 -17.00 -4.78
CA THR A 52 11.97 -17.46 -6.04
C THR A 52 13.10 -16.56 -6.54
N TYR A 53 13.30 -15.37 -5.94
CA TYR A 53 14.35 -14.40 -6.33
C TYR A 53 14.47 -14.18 -7.85
N GLY A 54 13.35 -14.17 -8.57
CA GLY A 54 13.31 -14.00 -10.03
C GLY A 54 13.63 -15.26 -10.84
N ARG A 55 13.90 -16.40 -10.21
CA ARG A 55 14.18 -17.68 -10.88
C ARG A 55 12.92 -18.43 -11.33
N ALA A 56 11.75 -18.05 -10.83
CA ALA A 56 10.48 -18.63 -11.28
C ALA A 56 9.83 -17.73 -12.34
N GLY A 57 9.61 -18.28 -13.53
CA GLY A 57 8.77 -17.68 -14.56
C GLY A 57 7.27 -17.71 -14.18
N HIS A 58 6.45 -17.02 -14.96
CA HIS A 58 5.00 -16.87 -14.70
C HIS A 58 4.27 -18.21 -14.50
N ARG A 59 4.60 -19.24 -15.32
CA ARG A 59 3.98 -20.57 -15.21
C ARG A 59 4.25 -21.22 -13.84
N LEU A 60 5.50 -21.16 -13.38
CA LEU A 60 5.90 -21.76 -12.10
C LEU A 60 5.31 -21.00 -10.90
N LEU A 61 5.25 -19.66 -10.98
CA LEU A 61 4.60 -18.86 -9.94
C LEU A 61 3.11 -19.17 -9.84
N ARG A 62 2.41 -19.31 -10.97
CA ARG A 62 0.99 -19.70 -11.01
C ARG A 62 0.76 -21.08 -10.39
N GLN A 63 1.59 -22.06 -10.73
CA GLN A 63 1.51 -23.40 -10.12
C GLN A 63 1.68 -23.33 -8.60
N ARG A 64 2.65 -22.55 -8.10
CA ARG A 64 2.87 -22.38 -6.65
C ARG A 64 1.71 -21.69 -5.95
N ILE A 65 1.00 -20.77 -6.59
CA ILE A 65 -0.18 -20.11 -6.02
C ILE A 65 -1.37 -21.09 -5.93
N LEU A 66 -1.58 -21.91 -6.98
CA LEU A 66 -2.69 -22.86 -7.04
C LEU A 66 -2.50 -24.09 -6.14
N LEU A 67 -1.25 -24.46 -5.86
CA LEU A 67 -0.88 -25.59 -5.01
C LEU A 67 -0.68 -25.21 -3.53
N SER A 68 -0.89 -23.94 -3.18
CA SER A 68 -0.70 -23.39 -1.82
C SER A 68 -2.01 -23.02 -1.13
#